data_AF-R6M6Q9-F1
#
_entry.id   AF-R6M6Q9-F1
#
_cell.length_a   1.000
_cell.length_b   1.000
_cell.length_c   1.000
_cell.angle_alpha   90.00
_cell.angle_beta   90.00
_cell.angle_gamma   90.00
#
_symmetry.space_group_name_H-M   'P 1'
#
loop_
_entity.id
_entity.type
_entity.pdbx_description
1 polymer ?
#
loop_
_entity_poly.entity_id
_entity_poly.type
_entity_poly.pdbx_seq_one_letter_code
_entity_poly.pdbx_strand_id
1 'polypeptide(L)'
;MISSRLGFNHVTHTLEVIKDKVVSKCECFINENTELISAYQILYNNCDKDDAYETYISLLEKHEIKDPRSSLEDMFILDYIMLNEDRHLNNFGIIRDFKTLNWISTAQIFDTGESLNIIDYSDEEVIINGDGRFFYNISNFDNILDNIKDL
;
A
#
# COMPACT_ATOMS: atom_id res chain seq x y z
N MET A 1 -11.40 8.33 -7.73
CA MET A 1 -10.22 8.09 -6.87
C MET A 1 -8.96 8.55 -7.57
N ILE A 2 -7.95 9.04 -6.84
CA ILE A 2 -6.66 9.48 -7.41
C ILE A 2 -5.93 8.30 -8.07
N SER A 3 -5.83 7.16 -7.38
CA SER A 3 -5.25 5.91 -7.90
C SER A 3 -5.82 5.47 -9.26
N SER A 4 -7.13 5.58 -9.45
CA SER A 4 -7.80 5.31 -10.74
C SER A 4 -7.33 6.24 -11.86
N ARG A 5 -7.05 7.51 -11.56
CA ARG A 5 -6.53 8.46 -12.57
C ARG A 5 -5.08 8.21 -12.92
N LEU A 6 -4.31 7.63 -12.01
CA LEU A 6 -2.91 7.24 -12.22
C LEU A 6 -2.77 5.89 -12.94
N GLY A 7 -3.85 5.12 -13.07
CA GLY A 7 -3.82 3.80 -13.71
C GLY A 7 -3.26 2.69 -12.82
N PHE A 8 -3.08 2.95 -11.52
CA PHE A 8 -2.54 1.99 -10.56
C PHE A 8 -3.54 0.88 -10.24
N ASN A 9 -3.03 -0.31 -9.90
CA ASN A 9 -3.84 -1.43 -9.44
C ASN A 9 -4.38 -1.18 -8.02
N HIS A 10 -5.66 -0.84 -7.88
CA HIS A 10 -6.25 -0.38 -6.61
C HIS A 10 -7.67 -0.90 -6.42
N VAL A 11 -8.09 -0.99 -5.15
CA VAL A 11 -9.48 -1.31 -4.83
C VAL A 11 -10.37 -0.10 -5.08
N THR A 12 -11.52 -0.32 -5.73
CA THR A 12 -12.48 0.76 -5.99
C THR A 12 -13.28 1.04 -4.72
N HIS A 13 -13.24 2.29 -4.27
CA HIS A 13 -14.06 2.81 -3.20
C HIS A 13 -15.23 3.62 -3.76
N THR A 14 -16.40 3.43 -3.16
CA THR A 14 -17.62 4.17 -3.44
C THR A 14 -18.20 4.70 -2.13
N LEU A 15 -19.02 5.75 -2.22
CA LEU A 15 -19.75 6.27 -1.06
C LEU A 15 -21.17 5.73 -1.09
N GLU A 16 -21.64 5.27 0.06
CA GLU A 16 -23.02 4.81 0.26
C GLU A 16 -23.56 5.37 1.59
N VAL A 17 -24.89 5.48 1.70
CA VAL A 17 -25.56 5.84 2.96
C VAL A 17 -26.27 4.61 3.48
N ILE A 18 -25.82 4.08 4.62
CA ILE A 18 -26.39 2.91 5.28
C ILE A 18 -26.83 3.31 6.68
N LYS A 19 -28.14 3.18 6.98
CA LYS A 19 -28.72 3.55 8.28
C LYS A 19 -28.29 4.96 8.73
N ASP A 20 -28.50 5.94 7.86
CA ASP A 20 -28.17 7.36 8.06
C ASP A 20 -26.68 7.68 8.33
N LYS A 21 -25.77 6.74 8.00
CA LYS A 21 -24.32 6.95 8.06
C LYS A 21 -23.73 6.88 6.66
N VAL A 22 -22.91 7.87 6.32
CA VAL A 22 -22.04 7.80 5.13
C VAL A 22 -20.95 6.78 5.40
N VAL A 23 -20.78 5.83 4.48
CA VAL A 23 -19.75 4.80 4.55
C VAL A 23 -18.89 4.83 3.29
N SER A 24 -17.60 4.56 3.45
CA SER A 24 -16.71 4.21 2.34
C SER A 24 -16.80 2.71 2.12
N LYS A 25 -17.26 2.30 0.94
CA LYS A 25 -17.48 0.91 0.57
C LYS A 25 -16.47 0.49 -0.48
N CYS A 26 -15.79 -0.63 -0.23
CA CYS A 26 -14.96 -1.33 -1.21
C CYS A 26 -15.42 -2.78 -1.35
N GLU A 27 -15.30 -3.33 -2.56
CA GLU A 27 -15.56 -4.76 -2.77
C GLU A 27 -14.38 -5.59 -2.26
N CYS A 28 -14.68 -6.76 -1.70
CA CYS A 28 -13.64 -7.70 -1.29
C CYS A 28 -12.94 -8.26 -2.53
N PHE A 29 -11.65 -7.99 -2.66
CA PHE A 29 -10.82 -8.52 -3.76
C PHE A 29 -10.32 -9.95 -3.49
N ILE A 30 -10.68 -10.54 -2.35
CA ILE A 30 -10.44 -11.93 -1.99
C ILE A 30 -11.69 -12.75 -2.28
N ASN A 31 -11.51 -13.95 -2.82
CA ASN A 31 -12.60 -14.90 -3.10
C ASN A 31 -12.40 -16.19 -2.30
N GLU A 32 -13.28 -17.16 -2.49
CA GLU A 32 -13.26 -18.42 -1.76
C GLU A 32 -12.04 -19.31 -2.03
N ASN A 33 -11.23 -18.98 -3.05
CA ASN A 33 -10.00 -19.69 -3.45
C ASN A 33 -8.72 -18.90 -3.18
N THR A 34 -8.81 -17.65 -2.73
CA THR A 34 -7.64 -16.81 -2.46
C THR A 34 -7.59 -16.31 -1.03
N GLU A 35 -6.42 -15.88 -0.60
CA GLU A 35 -6.20 -15.21 0.68
C GLU A 35 -5.19 -14.07 0.53
N LEU A 36 -5.28 -13.08 1.41
CA LEU A 36 -4.27 -12.03 1.55
C LEU A 36 -3.21 -12.52 2.54
N ILE A 37 -1.95 -12.57 2.11
CA ILE A 37 -0.80 -12.71 3.01
C ILE A 37 -0.11 -11.35 3.08
N SER A 38 -0.09 -10.75 4.27
CA SER A 38 0.49 -9.41 4.42
C SER A 38 2.00 -9.44 4.29
N ALA A 39 2.58 -8.30 3.90
CA ALA A 39 4.04 -8.13 3.88
C ALA A 39 4.65 -8.39 5.26
N TYR A 40 3.93 -8.05 6.34
CA TYR A 40 4.33 -8.39 7.70
C TYR A 40 4.51 -9.89 7.89
N GLN A 41 3.53 -10.71 7.48
CA GLN A 41 3.60 -12.17 7.63
C GLN A 41 4.75 -12.78 6.81
N ILE A 42 5.05 -12.21 5.64
CA ILE A 42 6.14 -12.67 4.77
C ILE A 42 7.50 -12.36 5.39
N LEU A 43 7.67 -11.14 5.91
CA LEU A 43 8.94 -10.64 6.41
C LEU A 43 9.19 -10.99 7.88
N TYR A 44 8.18 -11.44 8.61
CA TYR A 44 8.30 -11.75 10.04
C TYR A 44 9.41 -12.75 10.30
N ASN A 45 10.47 -12.32 11.02
CA ASN A 45 11.68 -13.07 11.31
C ASN A 45 12.49 -13.58 10.09
N ASN A 46 12.21 -13.05 8.89
CA ASN A 46 12.83 -13.51 7.63
C ASN A 46 13.69 -12.44 6.95
N CYS A 47 13.90 -11.27 7.55
CA CYS A 47 14.73 -10.22 6.97
C CYS A 47 15.42 -9.36 8.04
N ASP A 48 16.51 -8.72 7.66
CA ASP A 48 16.95 -7.49 8.32
C ASP A 48 15.92 -6.39 8.03
N LYS A 49 15.67 -5.51 9.01
CA LYS A 49 14.72 -4.41 8.85
C LYS A 49 15.25 -3.36 7.86
N ASP A 50 16.55 -3.17 7.82
CA ASP A 50 17.18 -2.17 6.94
C ASP A 50 17.11 -2.59 5.46
N ASP A 51 17.11 -3.90 5.20
CA ASP A 51 17.05 -4.47 3.84
C ASP A 51 15.64 -4.97 3.46
N ALA A 52 14.60 -4.62 4.24
CA ALA A 52 13.28 -5.22 4.11
C ALA A 52 12.64 -5.00 2.74
N TYR A 53 12.85 -3.84 2.12
CA TYR A 53 12.29 -3.51 0.80
C TYR A 53 12.85 -4.42 -0.30
N GLU A 54 14.17 -4.47 -0.43
CA GLU A 54 14.84 -5.29 -1.45
C GLU A 54 14.68 -6.79 -1.16
N THR A 55 14.62 -7.18 0.13
CA THR A 55 14.30 -8.57 0.51
C THR A 55 12.88 -8.94 0.08
N TYR A 56 11.90 -8.06 0.28
CA TYR A 56 10.52 -8.31 -0.12
C TYR A 56 10.40 -8.45 -1.64
N ILE A 57 11.01 -7.55 -2.41
CA ILE A 57 11.06 -7.65 -3.87
C ILE A 57 11.68 -8.98 -4.32
N SER A 58 12.85 -9.34 -3.76
CA SER A 58 13.54 -10.58 -4.11
C SER A 58 12.68 -11.82 -3.82
N LEU A 59 11.91 -11.81 -2.72
CA LEU A 59 10.97 -12.87 -2.39
C LEU A 59 9.82 -12.96 -3.39
N LEU A 60 9.27 -11.82 -3.84
CA LEU A 60 8.22 -11.77 -4.84
C LEU A 60 8.72 -12.32 -6.20
N GLU A 61 9.89 -11.87 -6.65
CA GLU A 61 10.52 -12.34 -7.89
C GLU A 61 10.81 -13.84 -7.84
N LYS A 62 11.30 -14.35 -6.70
CA LYS A 62 11.53 -15.79 -6.49
C LYS A 62 10.25 -16.63 -6.60
N HIS A 63 9.09 -16.06 -6.28
CA HIS A 63 7.78 -16.71 -6.43
C HIS A 63 7.09 -16.33 -7.75
N GLU A 64 7.86 -15.85 -8.74
CA GLU A 64 7.38 -15.56 -10.09
C GLU A 64 6.26 -14.51 -10.15
N ILE A 65 6.18 -13.63 -9.13
CA ILE A 65 5.30 -12.46 -9.18
C ILE A 65 5.81 -11.52 -10.27
N LYS A 66 4.90 -11.11 -11.15
CA LYS A 66 5.20 -10.21 -12.25
C LYS A 66 5.35 -8.77 -11.75
N ASP A 67 6.40 -8.09 -12.22
CA ASP A 67 6.70 -6.67 -12.00
C ASP A 67 6.46 -6.19 -10.54
N PRO A 68 7.04 -6.90 -9.53
CA PRO A 68 6.74 -6.62 -8.13
C PRO A 68 7.23 -5.25 -7.71
N ARG A 69 8.38 -4.81 -8.24
CA ARG A 69 8.93 -3.48 -7.98
C ARG A 69 7.99 -2.38 -8.43
N SER A 70 7.56 -2.39 -9.70
CA SER A 70 6.62 -1.39 -10.21
C SER A 70 5.32 -1.37 -9.41
N SER A 71 4.81 -2.53 -8.97
CA SER A 71 3.62 -2.60 -8.11
C SER A 71 3.81 -1.91 -6.75
N LEU A 72 4.99 -2.05 -6.14
CA LEU A 72 5.35 -1.40 -4.86
C LEU A 72 5.62 0.09 -5.05
N GLU A 73 6.29 0.47 -6.14
CA GLU A 73 6.60 1.85 -6.45
C GLU A 73 5.33 2.65 -6.77
N ASP A 74 4.37 2.10 -7.53
CA ASP A 74 3.04 2.69 -7.73
C ASP A 74 2.34 3.00 -6.39
N MET A 75 2.46 2.08 -5.42
CA MET A 75 1.89 2.26 -4.08
C MET A 75 2.55 3.39 -3.31
N PHE A 76 3.89 3.46 -3.29
CA PHE A 76 4.59 4.53 -2.58
C PHE A 76 4.47 5.90 -3.27
N ILE A 77 4.37 5.93 -4.60
CA ILE A 77 4.04 7.14 -5.36
C ILE A 77 2.64 7.62 -5.00
N LEU A 78 1.67 6.71 -4.89
CA LEU A 78 0.32 7.07 -4.44
C LEU A 78 0.34 7.60 -3.01
N ASP A 79 1.07 6.95 -2.11
CA ASP A 79 1.20 7.36 -0.71
C ASP A 79 1.86 8.75 -0.59
N TYR A 80 2.84 9.07 -1.43
CA TYR A 80 3.40 10.42 -1.55
C TYR A 80 2.36 11.45 -1.97
N ILE A 81 1.63 11.19 -3.07
CA ILE A 81 0.62 12.12 -3.61
C ILE A 81 -0.52 12.34 -2.61
N MET A 82 -0.90 11.28 -1.90
CA MET A 82 -2.01 11.31 -0.96
C MET A 82 -1.57 11.61 0.49
N LEU A 83 -0.28 11.78 0.75
CA LEU A 83 0.27 11.94 2.10
C LEU A 83 -0.25 10.84 3.05
N ASN A 84 -0.09 9.57 2.64
CA ASN A 84 -0.53 8.42 3.43
C ASN A 84 0.49 8.09 4.52
N GLU A 85 0.17 8.42 5.75
CA GLU A 85 1.10 8.32 6.88
C GLU A 85 1.22 6.88 7.41
N ASP A 86 0.23 6.03 7.14
CA ASP A 86 0.11 4.69 7.76
C ASP A 86 0.16 3.52 6.77
N ARG A 87 1.09 3.57 5.80
CA ARG A 87 1.44 2.39 4.97
C ARG A 87 2.24 1.35 5.77
N HIS A 88 1.64 0.77 6.80
CA HIS A 88 2.26 -0.29 7.58
C HIS A 88 2.21 -1.65 6.87
N LEU A 89 3.05 -2.60 7.30
CA LEU A 89 3.25 -3.89 6.64
C LEU A 89 2.00 -4.79 6.57
N ASN A 90 0.91 -4.45 7.27
CA ASN A 90 -0.39 -5.12 7.12
C ASN A 90 -1.30 -4.50 6.04
N ASN A 91 -0.96 -3.32 5.51
CA ASN A 91 -1.73 -2.57 4.51
C ASN A 91 -1.26 -2.82 3.08
N PHE A 92 -0.46 -3.87 2.88
CA PHE A 92 -0.09 -4.41 1.57
C PHE A 92 0.42 -5.85 1.74
N GLY A 93 0.55 -6.56 0.62
CA GLY A 93 0.90 -7.98 0.65
C GLY A 93 0.75 -8.64 -0.71
N ILE A 94 0.53 -9.94 -0.69
CA ILE A 94 0.27 -10.76 -1.88
C ILE A 94 -1.06 -11.48 -1.79
N ILE A 95 -1.61 -11.82 -2.95
CA ILE A 95 -2.73 -12.73 -3.09
C ILE A 95 -2.16 -14.14 -3.29
N ARG A 96 -2.58 -15.09 -2.46
CA ARG A 96 -2.16 -16.50 -2.53
C ARG A 96 -3.36 -17.39 -2.83
N ASP A 97 -3.16 -18.42 -3.64
CA ASP A 97 -4.13 -19.51 -3.75
C ASP A 97 -4.06 -20.38 -2.48
N PHE A 98 -5.15 -20.50 -1.72
CA PHE A 98 -5.07 -21.18 -0.41
C PHE A 98 -4.90 -22.70 -0.51
N LYS A 99 -5.21 -23.30 -1.68
CA LYS A 99 -5.14 -24.75 -1.90
C LYS A 99 -3.74 -25.19 -2.34
N THR A 100 -3.15 -24.44 -3.26
CA THR A 100 -1.84 -24.73 -3.87
C THR A 100 -0.70 -24.01 -3.17
N LEU A 101 -1.00 -22.96 -2.40
CA LEU A 101 -0.06 -22.05 -1.75
C LEU A 101 0.78 -21.20 -2.72
N ASN A 102 0.41 -21.19 -4.01
CA ASN A 102 1.09 -20.39 -5.02
C ASN A 102 0.77 -18.90 -4.83
N TRP A 103 1.81 -18.06 -4.95
CA TRP A 103 1.65 -16.61 -4.93
C TRP A 103 1.17 -16.17 -6.31
N ILE A 104 0.06 -15.45 -6.38
CA ILE A 104 -0.62 -15.12 -7.63
C ILE A 104 -0.21 -13.74 -8.11
N SER A 105 -0.26 -12.75 -7.22
CA SER A 105 0.03 -11.35 -7.53
C SER A 105 0.33 -10.58 -6.25
N THR A 106 0.83 -9.35 -6.38
CA THR A 106 0.68 -8.34 -5.33
C THR A 106 -0.80 -8.05 -5.09
N ALA A 107 -1.15 -7.66 -3.86
CA ALA A 107 -2.49 -7.18 -3.55
C ALA A 107 -2.75 -5.84 -4.26
N GLN A 108 -4.00 -5.57 -4.62
CA GLN A 108 -4.42 -4.24 -5.08
C GLN A 108 -4.13 -3.23 -3.98
N ILE A 109 -3.79 -1.98 -4.30
CA ILE A 109 -3.64 -0.94 -3.28
C ILE A 109 -4.97 -0.75 -2.54
N PHE A 110 -4.94 -0.97 -1.22
CA PHE A 110 -6.07 -0.84 -0.30
C PHE A 110 -5.65 -0.07 0.95
N ASP A 111 -6.60 0.21 1.83
CA ASP A 111 -6.37 0.90 3.11
C ASP A 111 -5.52 2.18 2.98
N THR A 112 -6.05 3.13 2.22
CA THR A 112 -5.49 4.48 2.06
C THR A 112 -6.35 5.49 2.84
N GLY A 113 -6.90 5.07 3.98
CA GLY A 113 -7.82 5.88 4.79
C GLY A 113 -7.10 6.96 5.59
N GLU A 114 -5.90 6.66 6.08
CA GLU A 114 -5.00 7.59 6.79
C GLU A 114 -4.19 8.42 5.80
N SER A 115 -4.90 9.07 4.88
CA SER A 115 -4.33 9.89 3.81
C SER A 115 -5.04 11.23 3.76
N LEU A 116 -4.37 12.24 3.22
CA LEU A 116 -4.86 13.62 3.09
C LEU A 116 -5.26 14.22 4.44
N ASN A 117 -4.57 13.80 5.51
CA ASN A 117 -4.77 14.32 6.85
C ASN A 117 -4.26 15.78 6.91
N ILE A 118 -5.20 16.69 7.16
CA ILE A 118 -4.91 18.10 7.41
C ILE A 118 -4.85 18.26 8.93
N ILE A 119 -3.67 18.59 9.45
CA ILE A 119 -3.44 18.79 10.89
C ILE A 119 -4.07 20.12 11.32
N ASP A 120 -3.82 21.16 10.53
CA ASP A 120 -4.36 22.49 10.75
C ASP A 120 -4.49 23.22 9.40
N TYR A 121 -5.43 24.14 9.31
CA TYR A 121 -5.58 24.97 8.12
C TYR A 121 -6.10 26.37 8.48
N SER A 122 -5.59 27.36 7.75
CA SER A 122 -6.03 28.74 7.78
C SER A 122 -6.16 29.27 6.35
N ASP A 123 -6.62 30.51 6.19
CA ASP A 123 -6.69 31.16 4.88
C ASP A 123 -5.28 31.40 4.26
N GLU A 124 -4.21 31.33 5.06
CA GLU A 124 -2.84 31.63 4.65
C GLU A 124 -1.94 30.38 4.58
N GLU A 125 -2.20 29.36 5.40
CA GLU A 125 -1.35 28.17 5.53
C GLU A 125 -2.15 26.88 5.70
N VAL A 126 -1.58 25.78 5.20
CA VAL A 126 -2.05 24.41 5.45
C VAL A 126 -0.91 23.64 6.09
N ILE A 127 -1.16 23.04 7.26
CA ILE A 127 -0.20 22.21 7.98
C ILE A 127 -0.56 20.74 7.73
N ILE A 128 0.39 20.03 7.16
CA ILE A 128 0.33 18.59 6.86
C ILE A 128 1.47 17.86 7.53
N ASN A 129 1.34 16.54 7.71
CA ASN A 129 2.48 15.70 8.01
C ASN A 129 3.29 15.45 6.72
N GLY A 130 4.60 15.67 6.79
CA GLY A 130 5.52 15.37 5.70
C GLY A 130 6.13 13.97 5.77
N ASP A 131 5.80 13.19 6.81
CA ASP A 131 6.39 11.89 7.05
C ASP A 131 5.42 10.76 6.68
N GLY A 132 5.98 9.73 6.06
CA GLY A 132 5.29 8.50 5.74
C GLY A 132 6.03 7.29 6.29
N ARG A 133 5.44 6.11 6.08
CA ARG A 133 6.05 4.84 6.45
C ARG A 133 6.63 4.15 5.23
N PHE A 134 7.90 3.75 5.35
CA PHE A 134 8.58 2.89 4.38
C PHE A 134 9.05 1.63 5.09
N PHE A 135 8.29 0.54 4.92
CA PHE A 135 8.48 -0.71 5.65
C PHE A 135 8.53 -0.48 7.18
N TYR A 136 9.69 -0.70 7.80
CA TYR A 136 9.88 -0.58 9.24
C TYR A 136 10.23 0.85 9.68
N ASN A 137 10.55 1.74 8.74
CA ASN A 137 11.03 3.08 8.99
C ASN A 137 9.92 4.13 8.80
N ILE A 138 10.02 5.21 9.55
CA ILE A 138 9.27 6.44 9.32
C ILE A 138 10.28 7.46 8.81
N SER A 139 9.96 8.12 7.70
CA SER A 139 10.83 9.09 7.06
C SER A 139 9.99 10.13 6.32
N ASN A 140 10.59 11.27 6.04
CA ASN A 140 10.00 12.25 5.16
C ASN A 140 9.68 11.61 3.80
N PHE A 141 8.52 11.97 3.23
CA PHE A 141 8.06 11.47 1.94
C PHE A 141 9.09 11.64 0.81
N ASP A 142 9.83 12.77 0.78
CA ASP A 142 10.87 12.98 -0.24
C ASP A 142 12.01 11.93 -0.12
N ASN A 143 12.42 11.60 1.10
CA ASN A 143 13.43 10.56 1.34
C ASN A 143 12.92 9.16 0.98
N ILE A 144 11.60 8.92 1.06
CA ILE A 144 11.01 7.64 0.63
C ILE A 144 11.14 7.51 -0.89
N LEU A 145 10.90 8.59 -1.63
CA LEU A 145 11.02 8.62 -3.10
C LEU A 145 12.45 8.33 -3.58
N ASP A 146 13.49 8.65 -2.81
CA ASP A 146 14.87 8.29 -3.16
C ASP A 146 15.11 6.78 -3.31
N ASN A 147 14.20 5.93 -2.78
CA ASN A 147 14.26 4.48 -2.88
C ASN A 147 13.55 3.92 -4.12
N ILE A 148 12.83 4.77 -4.87
CA ILE A 148 12.03 4.41 -6.04
C ILE A 148 12.89 4.60 -7.29
N LYS A 149 13.01 3.54 -8.12
CA LYS A 149 13.97 3.53 -9.23
C LYS A 149 13.46 4.23 -10.49
N ASP A 150 12.14 4.36 -10.65
CA ASP A 150 11.48 4.83 -11.87
C ASP A 150 10.90 6.27 -11.79
N LEU A 151 11.54 7.18 -11.04
CA LEU A 151 11.19 8.61 -11.00
C LEU A 151 11.95 9.47 -12.01
#